data_AF-A0A7Z7FMG2-F1
#
_entry.id   AF-A0A7Z7FMG2-F1
#
_cell.length_a   1.000
_cell.length_b   1.000
_cell.length_c   1.000
_cell.angle_alpha   90.00
_cell.angle_beta   90.00
_cell.angle_gamma   90.00
#
_symmetry.space_group_name_H-M   'P 1'
#
loop_
_entity.id
_entity.type
_entity.pdbx_description
1 polymer ?
#
loop_
_entity_poly.entity_id
_entity_poly.type
_entity_poly.pdbx_seq_one_letter_code
_entity_poly.pdbx_strand_id
1 'polypeptide(L)'
;MKPLADFDFATRKIEKNEELDAVAWAENNSWIVRKIQYQGRVGCPDRLFAGYGKLFLIEMKKPAARKRKDGGLSPGQSGEIKRFAEVGVEINVFYTATEVIEFLRLHMPSKKPLKQVVSIGDLL
;
A
#
# COMPACT_ATOMS: atom_id res chain seq x y z
N MET A 1 20.06 29.51 7.88
CA MET A 1 19.23 29.69 9.09
C MET A 1 19.82 28.80 10.17
N LYS A 2 20.11 29.31 11.37
CA LYS A 2 20.55 28.44 12.48
C LYS A 2 19.32 27.71 13.04
N PRO A 3 19.41 26.40 13.36
CA PRO A 3 18.33 25.69 14.04
C PRO A 3 17.97 26.38 15.36
N LEU A 4 16.71 26.25 15.78
CA LEU A 4 16.26 26.71 17.09
C LEU A 4 16.99 25.93 18.20
N ALA A 5 17.11 26.55 19.38
CA ALA A 5 17.87 25.99 20.50
C ALA A 5 17.29 24.67 21.05
N ASP A 6 16.03 24.37 20.75
CA ASP A 6 15.30 23.15 21.10
C ASP A 6 15.24 22.13 19.96
N PHE A 7 15.91 22.40 18.83
CA PHE A 7 15.97 21.47 17.71
C PHE A 7 16.94 20.33 18.02
N ASP A 8 16.38 19.14 18.19
CA ASP A 8 17.10 17.91 18.49
C ASP A 8 17.43 17.13 17.21
N PHE A 9 18.72 16.88 16.98
CA PHE A 9 19.22 16.10 15.84
C PHE A 9 19.17 14.57 16.08
N ALA A 10 18.74 14.12 17.26
CA ALA A 10 18.60 12.70 17.53
C ALA A 10 17.55 12.08 16.59
N THR A 11 17.96 11.05 15.85
CA THR A 11 17.05 10.28 15.02
C THR A 11 16.02 9.59 15.91
N ARG A 12 14.79 10.12 15.94
CA ARG A 12 13.67 9.45 16.58
C ARG A 12 13.29 8.24 15.74
N LYS A 13 13.43 7.05 16.32
CA LYS A 13 12.78 5.85 15.78
C LYS A 13 11.29 6.00 16.08
N ILE A 14 10.55 6.51 15.10
CA ILE A 14 9.09 6.41 15.09
C ILE A 14 8.74 4.91 15.08
N GLU A 15 7.62 4.54 15.71
CA GLU A 15 7.10 3.16 15.66
C GLU A 15 7.14 2.65 14.21
N LYS A 16 7.69 1.45 14.01
CA LYS A 16 7.81 0.86 12.67
C LYS A 16 6.41 0.80 12.05
N ASN A 17 6.23 1.55 10.97
CA ASN A 17 4.95 1.63 10.29
C ASN A 17 5.02 0.78 9.03
N GLU A 18 4.65 -0.49 9.18
CA GLU A 18 4.66 -1.50 8.10
C GLU A 18 3.93 -1.03 6.84
N GLU A 19 2.85 -0.25 6.99
CA GLU A 19 2.12 0.32 5.84
C GLU A 19 3.01 1.31 5.07
N LEU A 20 3.65 2.25 5.77
CA LEU A 20 4.51 3.27 5.13
C LEU A 20 5.77 2.67 4.53
N ASP A 21 6.34 1.63 5.15
CA ASP A 21 7.48 0.90 4.60
C ASP A 21 7.11 0.23 3.26
N ALA A 22 5.92 -0.38 3.17
CA ALA A 22 5.40 -0.96 1.93
C ALA A 22 5.14 0.11 0.86
N VAL A 23 4.56 1.26 1.24
CA VAL A 23 4.32 2.39 0.33
C VAL A 23 5.64 2.91 -0.24
N ALA A 24 6.62 3.18 0.63
CA ALA A 24 7.91 3.71 0.22
C ALA A 24 8.64 2.76 -0.75
N TRP A 25 8.60 1.44 -0.47
CA TRP A 25 9.16 0.46 -1.39
C TRP A 25 8.41 0.47 -2.74
N ALA A 26 7.09 0.46 -2.72
CA ALA A 26 6.26 0.39 -3.93
C ALA A 26 6.48 1.61 -4.83
N GLU A 27 6.47 2.83 -4.28
CA GLU A 27 6.69 4.07 -5.04
C GLU A 27 8.10 4.13 -5.64
N ASN A 28 9.12 3.62 -4.93
CA ASN A 28 10.48 3.47 -5.47
C ASN A 28 10.60 2.39 -6.57
N ASN A 29 9.57 1.56 -6.74
CA ASN A 29 9.51 0.49 -7.75
C ASN A 29 8.35 0.72 -8.72
N SER A 30 8.10 1.99 -9.08
CA SER A 30 7.15 2.41 -10.12
C SER A 30 5.69 1.98 -9.90
N TRP A 31 5.31 1.66 -8.67
CA TRP A 31 3.91 1.61 -8.28
C TRP A 31 3.42 3.01 -7.91
N ILE A 32 2.18 3.32 -8.26
CA ILE A 32 1.47 4.49 -7.75
C ILE A 32 0.64 4.03 -6.57
N VAL A 33 0.87 4.62 -5.39
CA VAL A 33 0.12 4.26 -4.18
C VAL A 33 -0.75 5.44 -3.75
N ARG A 34 -2.02 5.19 -3.45
CA ARG A 34 -2.93 6.22 -2.93
C ARG A 34 -3.61 5.73 -1.67
N LYS A 35 -3.64 6.60 -0.66
CA LYS A 35 -4.59 6.45 0.45
C LYS A 35 -5.98 6.68 -0.09
N ILE A 36 -6.88 5.73 0.18
CA ILE A 36 -8.28 5.82 -0.22
C ILE A 36 -9.16 5.86 1.02
N GLN A 37 -10.33 6.45 0.87
CA GLN A 37 -11.34 6.53 1.91
C GLN A 37 -12.69 6.71 1.23
N TYR A 38 -13.75 6.19 1.85
CA TYR A 38 -15.10 6.48 1.40
C TYR A 38 -15.62 7.75 2.02
N GLN A 39 -16.43 8.47 1.25
CA GLN A 39 -17.27 9.52 1.81
C GLN A 39 -18.51 8.87 2.44
N GLY A 40 -18.74 9.13 3.73
CA GLY A 40 -19.94 8.67 4.43
C GLY A 40 -20.04 7.16 4.70
N ARG A 41 -18.98 6.38 4.50
CA ARG A 41 -18.95 4.93 4.78
C ARG A 41 -17.66 4.52 5.50
N VAL A 42 -17.76 3.43 6.27
CA VAL A 42 -16.61 2.79 6.94
C VAL A 42 -16.20 1.51 6.21
N GLY A 43 -14.99 1.03 6.48
CA GLY A 43 -14.49 -0.25 5.93
C GLY A 43 -13.81 -0.13 4.57
N CYS A 44 -13.45 1.08 4.12
CA CYS A 44 -12.60 1.26 2.96
C CYS A 44 -11.23 0.59 3.20
N PRO A 45 -10.67 -0.14 2.21
CA PRO A 45 -9.29 -0.61 2.30
C PRO A 45 -8.33 0.55 2.50
N ASP A 46 -7.20 0.33 3.16
CA ASP A 46 -6.27 1.43 3.49
C ASP A 46 -5.68 2.10 2.24
N ARG A 47 -5.33 1.30 1.22
CA ARG A 47 -4.52 1.76 0.07
C ARG A 47 -4.95 1.12 -1.25
N LEU A 48 -4.85 1.91 -2.32
CA LEU A 48 -4.82 1.45 -3.71
C LEU A 48 -3.37 1.44 -4.20
N PHE A 49 -2.92 0.31 -4.74
CA PHE A 49 -1.66 0.15 -5.45
C PHE A 49 -1.93 -0.05 -6.93
N ALA A 50 -1.37 0.81 -7.78
CA ALA A 50 -1.56 0.77 -9.23
C ALA A 50 -0.22 0.71 -9.94
N GLY A 51 -0.01 -0.28 -10.81
CA GLY A 51 1.26 -0.47 -11.51
C GLY A 51 1.26 -1.72 -12.36
N TYR A 52 2.09 -1.75 -13.41
CA TYR A 52 2.30 -2.93 -14.25
C TYR A 52 1.00 -3.52 -14.85
N GLY A 53 0.02 -2.66 -15.17
CA GLY A 53 -1.29 -3.08 -15.68
C GLY A 53 -2.20 -3.74 -14.62
N LYS A 54 -1.90 -3.56 -13.33
CA LYS A 54 -2.63 -4.12 -12.20
C LYS A 54 -3.11 -3.03 -11.25
N LEU A 55 -4.24 -3.31 -10.60
CA LEU A 55 -4.80 -2.54 -9.50
C LEU A 55 -5.01 -3.49 -8.32
N PHE A 56 -4.48 -3.14 -7.15
CA PHE A 56 -4.64 -3.90 -5.93
C PHE A 56 -5.17 -3.02 -4.81
N LEU A 57 -6.28 -3.44 -4.22
CA LEU A 57 -6.77 -2.89 -2.96
C LEU A 57 -6.10 -3.65 -1.82
N ILE A 58 -5.48 -2.92 -0.91
CA ILE A 58 -4.73 -3.48 0.21
C ILE A 58 -5.24 -2.90 1.53
N GLU A 59 -5.51 -3.81 2.47
CA GLU A 59 -5.78 -3.53 3.88
C GLU A 59 -4.57 -4.01 4.71
N MET A 60 -4.02 -3.13 5.53
CA MET A 60 -2.89 -3.39 6.41
C MET A 60 -3.35 -3.55 7.85
N LYS A 61 -3.03 -4.68 8.47
CA LYS A 61 -3.23 -4.89 9.92
C LYS A 61 -1.90 -4.85 10.65
N LYS A 62 -1.96 -4.53 11.95
CA LYS A 62 -0.80 -4.69 12.84
C LYS A 62 -0.43 -6.19 12.92
N PRO A 63 0.85 -6.57 13.00
CA PRO A 63 1.26 -7.98 13.12
C PRO A 63 0.56 -8.74 14.26
N ALA A 64 0.36 -8.09 15.41
CA ALA A 64 -0.34 -8.68 16.56
C ALA A 64 -1.82 -9.04 16.26
N ALA A 65 -2.43 -8.37 15.27
CA ALA A 65 -3.82 -8.62 14.88
C ALA A 65 -4.03 -10.02 14.30
N ARG A 66 -2.98 -10.63 13.73
CA ARG A 66 -3.03 -11.96 13.10
C ARG A 66 -3.51 -13.06 14.04
N LYS A 67 -3.27 -12.91 15.35
CA LYS A 67 -3.67 -13.88 16.38
C LYS A 67 -5.12 -13.72 16.83
N ARG A 68 -5.84 -12.69 16.36
CA ARG A 68 -7.24 -12.44 16.74
C ARG A 68 -8.19 -13.30 15.92
N LYS A 69 -9.40 -13.52 16.46
CA LYS A 69 -10.44 -14.42 15.91
C LYS A 69 -10.75 -14.21 14.42
N ASP A 70 -10.55 -13.01 13.89
CA ASP A 70 -10.81 -12.63 12.48
C ASP A 70 -9.60 -11.97 11.80
N GLY A 71 -8.38 -12.29 12.24
CA GLY A 71 -7.17 -11.57 11.80
C GLY A 71 -7.16 -10.08 12.21
N GLY A 72 -8.13 -9.70 13.04
CA GLY A 72 -8.32 -8.33 13.48
C GLY A 72 -9.02 -7.40 12.50
N LEU A 73 -9.74 -7.96 11.52
CA LEU A 73 -10.69 -7.23 10.71
C LEU A 73 -11.89 -6.81 11.59
N SER A 74 -12.36 -5.58 11.38
CA SER A 74 -13.64 -5.15 11.97
C SER A 74 -14.81 -5.71 11.16
N PRO A 75 -16.02 -5.83 11.73
CA PRO A 75 -17.20 -6.29 10.99
C PRO A 75 -17.47 -5.49 9.70
N GLY A 76 -17.20 -4.18 9.72
CA GLY A 76 -17.33 -3.32 8.53
C GLY A 76 -16.34 -3.67 7.43
N GLN A 77 -15.08 -3.95 7.79
CA GLN A 77 -14.04 -4.38 6.85
C GLN A 77 -14.34 -5.76 6.27
N SER A 78 -14.72 -6.73 7.11
CA SER A 78 -15.11 -8.07 6.64
C SER A 78 -16.31 -8.02 5.69
N GLY A 79 -17.29 -7.16 5.97
CA GLY A 79 -18.43 -6.93 5.08
C GLY A 79 -18.04 -6.31 3.74
N GLU A 80 -17.11 -5.37 3.73
CA GLU A 80 -16.62 -4.76 2.48
C GLU A 80 -15.80 -5.74 1.64
N ILE A 81 -14.92 -6.52 2.27
CA ILE A 81 -14.18 -7.61 1.61
C ILE A 81 -15.15 -8.56 0.91
N LYS A 82 -16.24 -8.96 1.59
CA LYS A 82 -17.27 -9.81 1.00
C LYS A 82 -17.96 -9.14 -0.20
N ARG A 83 -18.34 -7.86 -0.11
CA ARG A 83 -19.00 -7.11 -1.19
C ARG A 83 -18.11 -6.98 -2.43
N PHE A 84 -16.81 -6.74 -2.26
CA PHE A 84 -15.87 -6.67 -3.38
C PHE A 84 -15.67 -8.05 -4.02
N ALA A 85 -15.57 -9.10 -3.19
CA ALA A 85 -15.46 -10.48 -3.68
C ALA A 85 -16.69 -10.91 -4.51
N GLU A 86 -17.90 -10.49 -4.12
CA GLU A 86 -19.15 -10.75 -4.85
C GLU A 86 -19.15 -10.16 -6.28
N VAL A 87 -18.34 -9.12 -6.54
CA VAL A 87 -18.17 -8.52 -7.88
C VAL A 87 -16.83 -8.88 -8.53
N GLY A 88 -16.14 -9.90 -8.01
CA GLY A 88 -14.90 -10.41 -8.57
C GLY A 88 -13.67 -9.53 -8.31
N VAL A 89 -13.71 -8.65 -7.31
CA VAL A 89 -12.57 -7.82 -6.91
C VAL A 89 -12.02 -8.31 -5.58
N GLU A 90 -10.71 -8.50 -5.52
CA GLU A 90 -10.02 -8.94 -4.30
C GLU A 90 -9.47 -7.75 -3.50
N ILE A 91 -9.73 -7.75 -2.19
CA ILE A 91 -9.05 -6.91 -1.22
C ILE A 91 -8.02 -7.78 -0.50
N ASN A 92 -6.73 -7.44 -0.68
CA ASN A 92 -5.63 -8.20 -0.12
C ASN A 92 -5.33 -7.71 1.30
N VAL A 93 -5.31 -8.62 2.27
CA VAL A 93 -5.04 -8.29 3.68
C VAL A 93 -3.64 -8.74 4.06
N PHE A 94 -2.79 -7.81 4.50
CA PHE A 94 -1.42 -8.09 4.92
C PHE A 94 -1.14 -7.59 6.34
N TYR A 95 -0.10 -8.15 6.96
CA TYR A 95 0.25 -7.85 8.36
C TYR A 95 1.64 -7.22 8.49
N THR A 96 2.45 -7.31 7.45
CA THR A 96 3.82 -6.79 7.42
C THR A 96 4.13 -6.16 6.06
N ALA A 97 5.08 -5.22 6.04
CA ALA A 97 5.56 -4.61 4.80
C ALA A 97 6.15 -5.66 3.85
N THR A 98 6.86 -6.65 4.40
CA THR A 98 7.51 -7.71 3.63
C THR A 98 6.50 -8.51 2.81
N GLU A 99 5.36 -8.89 3.41
CA GLU A 99 4.30 -9.62 2.70
C GLU A 99 3.75 -8.80 1.52
N VAL A 100 3.52 -7.50 1.71
CA VAL A 100 3.08 -6.61 0.62
C VAL A 100 4.14 -6.53 -0.48
N ILE A 101 5.40 -6.34 -0.10
CA ILE A 101 6.52 -6.20 -1.04
C ILE A 101 6.68 -7.47 -1.88
N GLU A 102 6.62 -8.64 -1.25
CA GLU A 102 6.70 -9.93 -1.94
C GLU A 102 5.52 -10.11 -2.90
N PHE A 103 4.30 -9.82 -2.45
CA PHE A 103 3.12 -9.85 -3.29
C PHE A 103 3.27 -8.93 -4.52
N LEU A 104 3.67 -7.67 -4.32
CA LEU A 104 3.86 -6.72 -5.41
C LEU A 104 4.97 -7.19 -6.37
N ARG A 105 6.08 -7.74 -5.85
CA ARG A 105 7.19 -8.25 -6.66
C ARG A 105 6.77 -9.41 -7.57
N LEU A 106 5.91 -10.31 -7.09
CA LEU A 106 5.36 -11.40 -7.91
C LEU A 106 4.52 -10.90 -9.10
N HIS A 107 3.97 -9.69 -8.99
CA HIS A 107 3.16 -9.04 -10.02
C HIS A 107 3.93 -8.01 -10.86
N MET A 108 5.23 -7.87 -10.62
CA MET A 108 6.12 -7.13 -11.49
C MET A 108 6.58 -8.04 -12.65
N PRO A 109 6.81 -7.49 -13.85
CA PRO A 109 7.41 -8.24 -14.94
C PRO A 109 8.79 -8.76 -14.52
N SER A 110 9.09 -10.00 -14.89
CA SER A 110 10.36 -10.70 -14.61
C SER A 110 11.59 -10.00 -15.21
N LYS A 111 11.39 -9.06 -16.14
CA LYS A 111 12.39 -8.12 -16.63
C LYS A 111 11.91 -6.70 -16.33
N LYS A 112 12.77 -5.86 -15.74
CA LYS A 112 12.54 -4.41 -15.69
C LYS A 112 12.19 -3.96 -17.11
N PRO A 113 11.00 -3.39 -17.37
CA PRO A 113 10.71 -2.84 -18.68
C PRO A 113 11.75 -1.74 -18.92
N LEU A 114 12.49 -1.87 -20.02
CA LEU A 114 13.32 -0.78 -20.54
C LEU A 114 12.41 0.45 -20.58
N LYS A 115 12.84 1.56 -19.98
CA LYS A 115 12.13 2.83 -20.10
C LYS A 115 11.86 3.05 -21.58
N GLN A 116 10.60 2.98 -21.98
CA GLN A 116 10.21 3.49 -23.28
C GLN A 116 10.42 4.99 -23.16
N VAL A 117 11.53 5.47 -23.72
CA VAL A 117 11.80 6.89 -23.86
C VAL A 117 10.75 7.39 -24.82
N VAL A 118 9.65 7.92 -24.29
CA VAL A 118 8.72 8.69 -25.10
C VAL A 118 9.50 9.92 -25.52
N SER A 119 9.78 10.02 -26.82
CA SER A 119 10.42 11.18 -27.40
C SER A 119 9.41 12.32 -27.38
N ILE A 120 9.86 13.55 -27.15
CA ILE A 120 8.99 14.75 -27.30
C ILE A 120 8.39 14.82 -28.72
N GLY A 121 8.99 14.14 -29.70
CA GLY A 121 8.44 13.99 -31.06
C GLY A 121 7.19 13.10 -31.17
N ASP A 122 6.82 12.33 -30.15
CA ASP A 122 5.61 11.50 -30.15
C ASP A 122 4.36 12.27 -29.66
N LEU A 123 4.55 13.54 -29.24
CA LEU A 123 3.52 14.43 -28.71
C LEU A 123 3.21 15.63 -29.64
N LEU A 124 3.73 15.62 -30.87
CA LEU A 124 3.47 16.58 -31.93
C LEU A 124 2.90 15.88 -33.17
#